data_AF-A0A7Y2N7V0-F1
#
_entry.id   AF-A0A7Y2N7V0-F1
#
_cell.length_a   1.000
_cell.length_b   1.000
_cell.length_c   1.000
_cell.angle_alpha   90.00
_cell.angle_beta   90.00
_cell.angle_gamma   90.00
#
_symmetry.space_group_name_H-M   'P 1'
#
loop_
_entity.id
_entity.type
_entity.pdbx_description
1 polymer ?
#
loop_
_entity_poly.entity_id
_entity_poly.type
_entity_poly.pdbx_seq_one_letter_code
_entity_poly.pdbx_strand_id
1 'polypeptide(L)'
;MVFNSFEFAVFLPLVFVLYWTVLRKRQNTLLLVASYIFYGWWDWRFLSLIVVSTFTDFLVAGAIARTEVEKRRRMLMLVSIVVNLGILAFFKYFNFFIDSTAGMLDSVGLEPNLPTLRILLPVGISFY
;
A
#
# COMPACT_ATOMS: atom_id res chain seq x y z
N MET A 1 2.98 -12.93 4.60
CA MET A 1 2.46 -13.88 5.61
C MET A 1 1.03 -13.50 5.91
N VAL A 2 0.18 -14.43 6.34
CA VAL A 2 -1.18 -14.13 6.80
C VAL A 2 -1.22 -14.28 8.32
N PHE A 3 -2.04 -13.50 9.02
CA PHE A 3 -2.05 -13.50 10.49
C PHE A 3 -2.33 -14.86 11.13
N ASN A 4 -3.13 -15.72 10.48
CA ASN A 4 -3.45 -17.06 10.97
C ASN A 4 -2.48 -18.15 10.47
N SER A 5 -1.30 -17.77 9.96
CA SER A 5 -0.33 -18.71 9.39
C SER A 5 0.77 -19.06 10.39
N PHE A 6 1.36 -20.26 10.25
CA PHE A 6 2.44 -20.72 11.11
C PHE A 6 3.68 -19.81 11.00
N GLU A 7 3.95 -19.28 9.81
CA GLU A 7 5.04 -18.33 9.56
C GLU A 7 4.86 -17.07 10.40
N PHE A 8 3.64 -16.53 10.52
CA PHE A 8 3.38 -15.37 11.37
C PHE A 8 3.56 -15.70 12.86
N ALA A 9 3.12 -16.89 13.29
CA ALA A 9 3.26 -17.35 14.67
C ALA A 9 4.74 -17.45 15.11
N VAL A 10 5.66 -17.74 14.19
CA VAL A 10 7.11 -17.73 14.44
C VAL A 10 7.71 -16.33 14.28
N PHE A 11 7.28 -15.59 13.25
CA PHE A 11 7.78 -14.25 12.94
C PHE A 11 7.55 -13.26 14.07
N LEU A 12 6.36 -13.26 14.68
CA LEU A 12 6.01 -12.28 15.72
C LEU A 12 6.89 -12.39 16.98
N PRO A 13 7.04 -13.57 17.62
CA PRO A 13 7.97 -13.74 18.75
C PRO A 13 9.41 -13.40 18.38
N LEU A 14 9.87 -13.75 17.18
CA LEU A 14 11.22 -13.42 16.71
C LEU A 14 11.43 -11.90 16.67
N VAL A 15 10.53 -11.17 16.00
CA VAL A 15 10.61 -9.70 15.92
C VAL A 15 10.50 -9.06 17.30
N PHE A 16 9.65 -9.60 18.17
CA PHE A 16 9.49 -9.13 19.54
C PHE A 16 10.78 -9.27 20.36
N VAL A 17 11.41 -10.45 20.34
CA VAL A 17 12.70 -10.66 21.03
C VAL A 17 13.76 -9.73 20.45
N LEU A 18 13.87 -9.65 19.12
CA LEU A 18 14.85 -8.78 18.47
C LEU A 18 14.65 -7.31 18.84
N TYR A 19 13.41 -6.83 18.88
CA TYR A 19 13.07 -5.46 19.29
C TYR A 19 13.63 -5.11 20.68
N TRP A 20 13.54 -6.03 21.64
CA TRP A 20 14.03 -5.82 22.99
C TRP A 20 15.56 -5.98 23.13
N THR A 21 16.19 -6.78 22.26
CA THR A 21 17.65 -6.98 22.28
C THR A 21 18.44 -5.91 21.52
N VAL A 22 17.84 -5.25 20.54
CA VAL A 22 18.51 -4.26 19.70
C VAL A 22 18.62 -2.92 20.42
N LEU A 23 19.75 -2.22 20.23
CA LEU A 23 19.97 -0.87 20.73
C LEU A 23 18.77 0.05 20.39
N ARG A 24 18.28 0.81 21.37
CA ARG A 24 17.12 1.73 21.24
C ARG A 24 17.10 2.56 19.95
N LYS A 25 18.26 3.02 19.48
CA LYS A 25 18.38 3.84 18.25
C LYS A 25 18.01 3.10 16.95
N ARG A 26 18.07 1.76 16.93
CA ARG A 26 17.84 0.93 15.73
C ARG A 26 16.49 0.19 15.75
N GLN A 27 15.71 0.33 16.83
CA GLN A 27 14.41 -0.33 16.97
C GLN A 27 13.43 0.06 15.86
N ASN A 28 13.35 1.35 15.51
CA ASN A 28 12.46 1.81 14.44
C ASN A 28 12.88 1.27 13.07
N THR A 29 14.18 1.19 12.80
CA THR A 29 14.69 0.57 11.56
C THR A 29 14.35 -0.91 11.52
N LEU A 30 14.50 -1.62 12.64
CA LEU A 30 14.12 -3.03 12.75
C LEU A 30 12.62 -3.21 12.48
N LEU A 31 11.76 -2.41 13.10
CA LEU A 31 10.31 -2.47 12.90
C LEU A 31 9.92 -2.13 11.46
N LEU A 32 10.59 -1.17 10.83
CA LEU A 32 10.35 -0.82 9.44
C LEU A 32 10.70 -1.98 8.51
N VAL A 33 11.90 -2.57 8.68
CA VAL A 33 12.34 -3.73 7.89
C VAL A 33 11.42 -4.93 8.13
N ALA A 34 11.07 -5.22 9.38
CA ALA A 34 10.14 -6.29 9.73
C ALA A 34 8.76 -6.07 9.07
N SER A 35 8.25 -4.84 9.08
CA SER A 35 6.99 -4.49 8.41
C SER A 35 7.06 -4.77 6.91
N TYR A 36 8.12 -4.33 6.24
CA TYR A 36 8.29 -4.59 4.80
C TYR A 36 8.44 -6.09 4.49
N ILE A 37 9.14 -6.86 5.33
CA ILE A 37 9.23 -8.32 5.18
C ILE A 37 7.84 -8.94 5.33
N PHE A 38 7.09 -8.57 6.38
CA PHE A 38 5.75 -9.11 6.64
C PHE A 38 4.79 -8.89 5.47
N TYR A 39 4.70 -7.65 4.98
CA TYR A 39 3.85 -7.29 3.85
C TYR A 39 4.35 -7.90 2.52
N GLY A 40 5.65 -7.84 2.25
CA GLY A 40 6.25 -8.38 1.03
C GLY A 40 6.16 -9.91 0.93
N TRP A 41 6.06 -10.61 2.06
CA TRP A 41 5.90 -12.06 2.10
C TRP A 41 4.52 -12.52 1.61
N TRP A 42 3.49 -11.67 1.69
CA TRP A 42 2.20 -12.03 1.12
C TRP A 42 2.27 -11.98 -0.41
N ASP A 43 2.70 -10.85 -0.97
CA ASP A 43 2.99 -10.72 -2.38
C ASP A 43 3.89 -9.49 -2.63
N TRP A 44 5.09 -9.75 -3.11
CA TRP A 44 6.14 -8.74 -3.31
C TRP A 44 5.77 -7.68 -4.34
N ARG A 45 4.85 -7.96 -5.29
CA ARG A 45 4.44 -7.00 -6.33
C ARG A 45 3.81 -5.76 -5.71
N PHE A 46 3.06 -5.94 -4.63
CA PHE A 46 2.36 -4.87 -3.93
C PHE A 46 3.20 -4.19 -2.86
N LEU A 47 4.40 -4.69 -2.59
CA LEU A 47 5.38 -4.01 -1.75
C LEU A 47 5.72 -2.62 -2.31
N SER A 48 5.76 -2.50 -3.64
CA SER A 48 5.98 -1.23 -4.34
C SER A 48 4.96 -0.16 -3.94
N LEU A 49 3.69 -0.54 -3.73
CA LEU A 49 2.62 0.38 -3.31
C LEU A 49 2.86 0.92 -1.90
N ILE A 50 3.22 0.03 -0.98
CA ILE A 50 3.52 0.40 0.41
C ILE A 50 4.75 1.30 0.46
N VAL A 51 5.78 1.00 -0.33
CA VAL A 51 6.96 1.86 -0.46
C VAL A 51 6.55 3.24 -0.97
N VAL A 52 5.80 3.32 -2.06
CA VAL A 52 5.35 4.60 -2.63
C VAL A 52 4.52 5.41 -1.60
N SER A 53 3.55 4.79 -0.93
CA SER A 53 2.73 5.43 0.11
C SER A 53 3.62 5.92 1.28
N THR A 54 4.47 5.04 1.83
CA THR A 54 5.35 5.37 2.95
C THR A 54 6.28 6.55 2.61
N PHE A 55 6.93 6.51 1.44
CA PHE A 55 7.83 7.59 1.02
C PHE A 55 7.07 8.89 0.75
N THR A 56 5.92 8.80 0.09
CA THR A 56 5.08 9.98 -0.18
C THR A 56 4.69 10.67 1.12
N ASP A 57 4.16 9.90 2.07
CA ASP A 57 3.68 10.46 3.33
C ASP A 57 4.81 10.96 4.22
N PHE A 58 5.95 10.24 4.25
CA PHE A 58 7.12 10.69 5.00
C PHE A 58 7.68 12.02 4.45
N LEU A 59 7.81 12.14 3.13
CA LEU A 59 8.31 13.35 2.49
C LEU A 59 7.31 14.50 2.60
N VAL A 60 6.02 14.24 2.39
CA VAL A 60 4.95 15.23 2.51
C VAL A 60 4.85 15.74 3.94
N ALA A 61 4.82 14.86 4.94
CA ALA A 61 4.78 15.25 6.35
C ALA A 61 6.00 16.10 6.73
N GLY A 62 7.20 15.70 6.30
CA GLY A 62 8.42 16.46 6.50
C GLY A 62 8.40 17.84 5.82
N ALA A 63 7.84 17.93 4.61
CA ALA A 63 7.69 19.18 3.89
C ALA A 63 6.65 20.11 4.54
N ILE A 64 5.54 19.56 5.03
CA ILE A 64 4.52 20.30 5.78
C ILE A 64 5.12 20.89 7.06
N ALA A 65 5.90 20.10 7.80
CA ALA A 65 6.53 20.54 9.05
C ALA A 65 7.54 21.69 8.86
N ARG A 66 8.13 21.83 7.67
CA ARG A 66 9.11 22.90 7.33
C ARG A 66 8.48 24.12 6.65
N THR A 67 7.18 24.07 6.37
CA THR A 67 6.51 25.11 5.58
C THR A 67 5.63 25.97 6.47
N GLU A 68 5.94 27.27 6.56
CA GLU A 68 5.11 28.24 7.30
C GLU A 68 3.90 28.74 6.48
N VAL A 69 3.94 28.56 5.15
CA VAL A 69 2.88 29.02 4.25
C VAL A 69 1.72 28.03 4.22
N GLU A 70 0.60 28.41 4.83
CA GLU A 70 -0.63 27.61 4.93
C GLU A 70 -1.11 27.03 3.59
N LYS A 71 -1.12 27.85 2.52
CA LYS A 71 -1.55 27.39 1.18
C LYS A 71 -0.69 26.24 0.67
N ARG A 72 0.63 26.29 0.90
CA ARG A 72 1.57 25.25 0.46
C ARG A 72 1.44 23.99 1.32
N ARG A 73 1.18 24.12 2.63
CA ARG A 73 0.87 22.97 3.50
C ARG A 73 -0.38 22.23 3.03
N ARG A 74 -1.45 22.95 2.68
CA ARG A 74 -2.69 22.36 2.14
C ARG A 74 -2.45 21.64 0.81
N MET A 75 -1.67 22.24 -0.08
CA MET A 75 -1.31 21.60 -1.36
C MET A 75 -0.53 20.30 -1.14
N LEU A 76 0.45 20.30 -0.23
CA LEU A 76 1.22 19.10 0.12
C LEU A 76 0.31 18.00 0.71
N MET A 77 -0.62 18.36 1.60
CA MET A 77 -1.60 17.43 2.16
C MET A 77 -2.50 16.84 1.06
N LEU A 78 -2.98 17.68 0.13
CA LEU A 78 -3.78 17.20 -1.02
C LEU A 78 -3.01 16.20 -1.88
N VAL A 79 -1.70 16.40 -2.09
CA VAL A 79 -0.86 15.45 -2.82
C VAL A 79 -0.85 14.09 -2.14
N SER A 80 -0.60 14.02 -0.82
CA SER A 80 -0.63 12.75 -0.07
C SER A 80 -2.01 12.07 -0.13
N ILE A 81 -3.08 12.83 0.03
CA ILE A 81 -4.46 12.31 -0.08
C ILE A 81 -4.72 11.73 -1.47
N VAL A 82 -4.39 12.46 -2.53
CA VAL A 82 -4.63 12.03 -3.91
C VAL A 82 -3.83 10.77 -4.24
N VAL A 83 -2.59 10.65 -3.75
CA VAL A 83 -1.77 9.45 -3.97
C VAL A 83 -2.37 8.24 -3.26
N ASN A 84 -2.65 8.34 -1.95
CA ASN A 84 -3.17 7.21 -1.18
C ASN A 84 -4.58 6.80 -1.64
N LEU A 85 -5.49 7.76 -1.80
CA LEU A 85 -6.83 7.48 -2.30
C LEU A 85 -6.82 7.04 -3.77
N GLY A 86 -5.89 7.52 -4.58
CA GLY A 86 -5.72 7.09 -5.96
C GLY A 86 -5.32 5.61 -6.06
N ILE A 87 -4.36 5.18 -5.23
CA ILE A 87 -3.98 3.76 -5.11
C ILE A 87 -5.18 2.93 -4.66
N LEU A 88 -5.88 3.34 -3.59
CA LEU A 88 -7.06 2.64 -3.09
C LEU A 88 -8.16 2.54 -4.16
N ALA A 89 -8.49 3.66 -4.82
CA ALA A 89 -9.53 3.71 -5.83
C ALA A 89 -9.19 2.84 -7.03
N PHE A 90 -7.94 2.87 -7.50
CA PHE A 90 -7.47 2.00 -8.58
C PHE A 90 -7.69 0.53 -8.21
N PHE A 91 -7.06 0.04 -7.15
CA PHE A 91 -7.15 -1.39 -6.81
C PHE A 91 -8.57 -1.84 -6.42
N LYS A 92 -9.37 -0.97 -5.81
CA LYS A 92 -10.75 -1.28 -5.40
C LYS A 92 -11.72 -1.35 -6.57
N TYR A 93 -11.60 -0.46 -7.55
CA TYR A 93 -12.59 -0.30 -8.62
C TYR A 93 -12.11 -0.78 -10.00
N PHE A 94 -10.84 -1.18 -10.14
CA PHE A 94 -10.29 -1.59 -11.44
C PHE A 94 -11.06 -2.75 -12.08
N ASN A 95 -11.33 -3.83 -11.33
CA ASN A 95 -12.07 -4.98 -11.85
C ASN A 95 -13.51 -4.58 -12.26
N PHE A 96 -14.19 -3.77 -11.43
CA PHE A 96 -15.52 -3.24 -11.76
C PHE A 96 -15.51 -2.43 -13.07
N PHE A 97 -14.49 -1.61 -13.29
CA PHE A 97 -14.36 -0.80 -14.50
C PHE A 97 -14.11 -1.65 -15.75
N ILE A 98 -13.24 -2.67 -15.63
CA ILE A 98 -13.01 -3.63 -16.72
C ILE A 98 -14.29 -4.38 -17.07
N ASP A 99 -14.97 -4.96 -16.08
CA ASP A 99 -16.17 -5.77 -16.30
C ASP A 99 -17.30 -4.92 -16.91
N SER A 100 -17.47 -3.68 -16.44
CA SER A 100 -18.46 -2.74 -16.98
C SER A 100 -18.14 -2.35 -18.42
N THR A 101 -16.87 -2.05 -18.73
CA THR A 101 -16.44 -1.68 -20.09
C THR A 101 -16.58 -2.85 -21.06
N ALA A 102 -16.24 -4.06 -20.62
CA ALA A 102 -16.41 -5.27 -21.41
C ALA A 102 -17.89 -5.50 -21.75
N GLY A 103 -18.80 -5.37 -20.76
CA GLY A 103 -20.25 -5.49 -21.00
C GLY A 103 -20.80 -4.40 -21.93
N MET A 104 -20.30 -3.16 -21.86
CA MET A 104 -20.70 -2.10 -22.79
C MET A 104 -20.25 -2.39 -24.23
N LEU A 105 -19.03 -2.88 -24.43
CA LEU A 105 -18.52 -3.21 -25.76
C LEU A 105 -19.27 -4.40 -26.37
N ASP A 106 -19.57 -5.42 -25.55
CA ASP A 106 -20.37 -6.58 -25.95
C ASP A 106 -21.79 -6.15 -26.40
N SER A 107 -22.39 -5.19 -25.68
CA SER A 107 -23.70 -4.61 -26.05
C SER A 107 -23.71 -3.84 -27.38
N VAL A 108 -22.54 -3.43 -27.89
CA VAL A 108 -22.35 -2.76 -29.19
C VAL A 108 -21.87 -3.74 -30.26
N GLY A 109 -21.81 -5.04 -29.95
CA GLY A 109 -21.43 -6.11 -30.88
C GLY A 109 -19.92 -6.24 -31.11
N LEU A 110 -19.10 -5.58 -30.28
CA LEU A 110 -17.66 -5.75 -30.27
C LEU A 110 -17.32 -6.81 -29.23
N GLU A 111 -16.93 -8.02 -29.64
CA GLU A 111 -16.43 -9.05 -28.72
C GLU A 111 -15.05 -8.67 -28.19
N PRO A 112 -14.94 -8.14 -26.96
CA PRO A 112 -13.65 -7.72 -26.44
C PRO A 112 -12.99 -8.98 -25.89
N ASN A 113 -12.02 -9.53 -26.62
CA ASN A 113 -11.01 -10.39 -26.01
C ASN A 113 -10.08 -9.54 -25.13
N LEU A 114 -10.66 -8.88 -24.12
CA LEU A 114 -9.91 -8.19 -23.09
C LEU A 114 -9.34 -9.28 -22.19
N PRO A 115 -8.02 -9.51 -22.16
CA PRO A 115 -7.44 -10.34 -21.11
C PRO A 115 -7.81 -9.67 -19.79
N THR A 116 -8.78 -10.23 -19.09
CA THR A 116 -9.24 -9.72 -17.81
C THR A 116 -8.08 -9.91 -16.84
N LEU A 117 -7.25 -8.88 -16.67
CA LEU A 117 -6.34 -8.79 -15.54
C LEU A 117 -7.24 -8.72 -14.30
N ARG A 118 -7.60 -9.87 -13.76
CA ARG A 118 -8.18 -9.98 -12.43
C ARG A 118 -7.08 -9.61 -11.45
N ILE A 119 -6.96 -8.30 -11.21
CA ILE A 119 -6.00 -7.80 -10.23
C ILE A 119 -6.46 -8.32 -8.88
N LEU A 120 -5.65 -9.19 -8.28
CA LEU A 120 -5.85 -9.62 -6.90
C LEU A 120 -5.74 -8.37 -6.02
N LEU A 121 -6.74 -8.12 -5.18
CA LEU A 121 -6.71 -7.03 -4.20
C LEU A 121 -5.61 -7.28 -3.18
N PRO A 122 -4.68 -6.33 -3.01
CA PRO A 122 -3.67 -6.46 -1.97
C PRO A 122 -4.24 -6.52 -0.58
N VAL A 123 -3.73 -7.46 0.22
CA VAL A 123 -4.11 -7.56 1.64
C VAL A 123 -3.71 -6.26 2.32
N GLY A 124 -4.70 -5.58 2.88
CA GLY A 124 -4.47 -4.41 3.73
C GLY A 124 -4.66 -3.04 3.09
N ILE A 125 -4.95 -2.88 1.78
CA ILE A 125 -5.06 -1.52 1.16
C ILE A 125 -6.07 -0.61 1.82
N SER A 126 -7.11 -1.17 2.41
CA SER A 126 -8.11 -0.37 3.11
C SER A 126 -7.68 0.07 4.51
N PHE A 127 -6.52 -0.38 5.02
CA PHE A 127 -6.05 -0.16 6.39
C PHE A 127 -4.76 0.67 6.49
N TYR A 128 -4.15 1.04 5.36
CA TYR A 128 -3.06 2.02 5.29
C TYR A 128 -3.53 3.25 4.53
#